data_AF-A0A928SLP2-F1
#
_entry.id   AF-A0A928SLP2-F1
#
_cell.length_a   1.000
_cell.length_b   1.000
_cell.length_c   1.000
_cell.angle_alpha   90.00
_cell.angle_beta   90.00
_cell.angle_gamma   90.00
#
_symmetry.space_group_name_H-M   'P 1'
#
loop_
_entity.id
_entity.type
_entity.pdbx_description
1 polymer ?
#
loop_
_entity_poly.entity_id
_entity_poly.type
_entity_poly.pdbx_seq_one_letter_code
_entity_poly.pdbx_strand_id
1 'polypeptide(L)'
;MRLAFALIGALAVGCSLGSLDDLKSNASSDGGAGTWGGDAGSCKKKTCGAAGAECGQIADGCGGTLDCGKCAEGLFCGGAGPNKCGDTPCIAKTCQSLAAKCGLISDGCEKVLDCGSCVAPDTCSGTGVPNVCGCLPASCQTLGAQCGTRDDGCGGQLSCGSCAAPDTCSAEGKCGCQPTTCAAAGASCGTIPNGCGGTLDCGTCASGQFCGGAGPNKCGTAPCVPKTCAGEGKDCGSISDGCGGTLSCGSCSGSDSCGGGGTPNKCGCTPDTCGSLGRECGSASNGCGGQLNCGSCTAPETCNGNGKCACTPTSCSAQGAACGDISNGCGGTLSCGSCTAPQTCTANQCSCTPKEFCDYKECGTEPDGCGGYVQCGTCYGGGTCKAGFCTCGANPCP
;
A
#
# COMPACT_ATOMS: atom_id res chain seq x y z
N MET A 1 9.22 -21.51 -33.67
CA MET A 1 10.45 -20.73 -33.39
C MET A 1 10.56 -20.52 -31.89
N ARG A 2 11.42 -21.31 -31.23
CA ARG A 2 11.79 -21.14 -29.82
C ARG A 2 13.18 -20.50 -29.81
N LEU A 3 13.33 -19.31 -29.23
CA LEU A 3 14.65 -18.72 -29.00
C LEU A 3 15.12 -19.07 -27.58
N ALA A 4 16.32 -19.65 -27.52
CA ALA A 4 17.01 -20.08 -26.31
C ALA A 4 17.67 -18.88 -25.60
N PHE A 5 17.55 -18.84 -24.28
CA PHE A 5 18.37 -18.00 -23.39
C PHE A 5 19.66 -18.73 -23.05
N ALA A 6 20.81 -18.09 -23.28
CA ALA A 6 22.11 -18.56 -22.82
C ALA A 6 22.47 -17.90 -21.48
N LEU A 7 22.75 -18.73 -20.47
CA LEU A 7 23.38 -18.35 -19.20
C LEU A 7 24.87 -18.05 -19.42
N ILE A 8 25.37 -16.98 -18.80
CA ILE A 8 26.80 -16.83 -18.45
C ILE A 8 26.85 -16.54 -16.95
N GLY A 9 27.52 -17.44 -16.21
CA GLY A 9 27.70 -17.38 -14.77
C GLY A 9 28.79 -16.38 -14.35
N ALA A 10 28.56 -15.71 -13.21
CA ALA A 10 29.56 -14.91 -12.53
C ALA A 10 30.07 -15.66 -11.29
N LEU A 11 31.38 -15.88 -11.24
CA LEU A 11 32.10 -16.37 -10.08
C LEU A 11 32.04 -15.36 -8.94
N ALA A 12 31.74 -15.84 -7.73
CA ALA A 12 31.96 -15.12 -6.49
C ALA A 12 33.43 -15.20 -6.07
N VAL A 13 34.07 -14.04 -5.85
CA VAL A 13 35.28 -13.92 -5.05
C VAL A 13 34.99 -12.93 -3.93
N GLY A 14 35.15 -13.40 -2.70
CA GLY A 14 34.83 -12.67 -1.48
C GLY A 14 35.77 -11.50 -1.21
N CYS A 15 35.25 -10.51 -0.49
CA CYS A 15 36.06 -9.59 0.28
C CYS A 15 35.50 -9.53 1.71
N SER A 16 36.40 -9.78 2.65
CA SER A 16 36.16 -9.86 4.09
C SER A 16 35.74 -8.52 4.69
N LEU A 17 34.90 -8.61 5.72
CA LEU A 17 34.50 -7.53 6.60
C LEU A 17 35.70 -6.95 7.34
N GLY A 18 35.91 -5.65 7.19
CA GLY A 18 36.77 -4.81 8.02
C GLY A 18 35.95 -3.68 8.63
N SER A 19 35.88 -3.71 9.97
CA SER A 19 35.48 -2.71 10.97
C SER A 19 34.60 -1.50 10.59
N LEU A 20 33.46 -1.43 11.27
CA LEU A 20 32.57 -0.28 11.39
C LEU A 20 33.20 0.79 12.32
N ASP A 21 33.99 1.73 11.79
CA ASP A 21 34.31 2.98 12.53
C ASP A 21 34.73 4.19 11.65
N ASP A 22 34.59 4.14 10.33
CA ASP A 22 34.91 5.28 9.42
C ASP A 22 33.71 5.74 8.56
N LEU A 23 32.55 6.00 9.19
CA LEU A 23 31.36 6.58 8.51
C LEU A 23 31.04 8.01 8.98
N LYS A 24 32.06 8.85 9.17
CA LYS A 24 31.85 10.29 9.42
C LYS A 24 32.55 11.29 8.52
N SER A 25 33.31 10.86 7.50
CA SER A 25 34.00 11.83 6.63
C SER A 25 34.16 11.34 5.19
N ASN A 26 33.05 11.17 4.45
CA ASN A 26 33.01 11.39 3.00
C ASN A 26 31.61 11.14 2.42
N ALA A 27 30.77 12.18 2.48
CA ALA A 27 29.68 12.35 1.54
C ALA A 27 29.92 13.68 0.78
N SER A 28 30.91 13.70 -0.12
CA SER A 28 30.98 14.74 -1.15
C SER A 28 30.08 14.29 -2.30
N SER A 29 28.80 14.54 -2.14
CA SER A 29 27.82 14.48 -3.23
C SER A 29 28.04 15.70 -4.15
N ASP A 30 29.06 15.63 -5.01
CA ASP A 30 29.27 16.59 -6.10
C ASP A 30 28.39 16.22 -7.30
N GLY A 31 27.09 16.39 -7.06
CA GLY A 31 26.00 16.41 -8.02
C GLY A 31 24.92 17.34 -7.47
N GLY A 32 25.34 18.52 -7.01
CA GLY A 32 24.48 19.47 -6.32
C GLY A 32 23.49 20.13 -7.26
N ALA A 33 22.29 19.57 -7.31
CA ALA A 33 21.08 20.34 -7.59
C ALA A 33 20.96 21.43 -6.50
N GLY A 34 21.31 22.66 -6.85
CA GLY A 34 21.06 23.80 -5.98
C GLY A 34 19.55 23.94 -5.80
N THR A 35 19.06 23.72 -4.59
CA THR A 35 17.72 24.12 -4.18
C THR A 35 17.67 25.64 -4.18
N TRP A 36 16.97 26.24 -5.15
CA TRP A 36 16.62 27.66 -5.14
C TRP A 36 15.32 27.88 -4.35
N GLY A 37 15.27 27.31 -3.14
CA GLY A 37 14.20 27.53 -2.17
C GLY A 37 14.66 28.57 -1.16
N GLY A 38 13.83 29.58 -0.93
CA GLY A 38 14.12 30.73 -0.09
C GLY A 38 14.57 30.34 1.32
N ASP A 39 15.85 30.52 1.57
CA ASP A 39 16.39 30.94 2.86
C ASP A 39 17.60 31.81 2.54
N ALA A 40 17.72 32.96 3.22
CA ALA A 40 18.90 33.80 3.17
C ALA A 40 20.09 33.15 3.91
N GLY A 41 20.32 31.85 3.68
CA GLY A 41 21.53 31.13 4.02
C GLY A 41 22.49 31.26 2.85
N SER A 42 23.68 31.82 3.09
CA SER A 42 24.70 32.12 2.08
C SER A 42 24.87 30.99 1.08
N CYS A 43 24.41 31.19 -0.16
CA CYS A 43 24.68 30.25 -1.24
C CYS A 43 26.20 30.03 -1.32
N LYS A 44 26.63 28.78 -1.12
CA LYS A 44 28.04 28.44 -1.09
C LYS A 44 28.55 28.42 -2.53
N LYS A 45 29.17 29.53 -2.94
CA LYS A 45 29.77 29.68 -4.26
C LYS A 45 30.75 28.54 -4.53
N LYS A 46 30.62 27.94 -5.72
CA LYS A 46 31.57 26.96 -6.23
C LYS A 46 32.92 27.65 -6.49
N THR A 47 34.02 26.95 -6.25
CA THR A 47 35.37 27.40 -6.66
C THR A 47 35.77 26.74 -7.98
N CYS A 48 36.75 27.31 -8.69
CA CYS A 48 37.25 26.73 -9.94
C CYS A 48 37.73 25.28 -9.76
N GLY A 49 38.45 25.01 -8.66
CA GLY A 49 38.89 23.66 -8.31
C GLY A 49 37.72 22.69 -8.04
N ALA A 50 36.70 23.13 -7.31
CA ALA A 50 35.50 22.31 -7.06
C ALA A 50 34.67 22.09 -8.34
N ALA A 51 34.78 22.98 -9.33
CA ALA A 51 34.17 22.84 -10.64
C ALA A 51 35.01 22.02 -11.64
N GLY A 52 36.27 21.71 -11.30
CA GLY A 52 37.21 21.09 -12.22
C GLY A 52 37.57 22.00 -13.41
N ALA A 53 37.42 23.32 -13.26
CA ALA A 53 37.71 24.31 -14.28
C ALA A 53 39.11 24.91 -14.09
N GLU A 54 39.91 24.87 -15.15
CA GLU A 54 41.28 25.38 -15.22
C GLU A 54 41.36 26.73 -15.95
N CYS A 55 40.28 27.11 -16.66
CA CYS A 55 40.22 28.32 -17.47
C CYS A 55 38.77 28.74 -17.74
N GLY A 56 38.60 29.98 -18.19
CA GLY A 56 37.33 30.52 -18.66
C GLY A 56 36.36 30.88 -17.55
N GLN A 57 35.19 31.39 -17.94
CA GLN A 57 34.14 31.75 -17.01
C GLN A 57 33.15 30.60 -16.79
N ILE A 58 32.79 30.36 -15.53
CA ILE A 58 31.81 29.35 -15.12
C ILE A 58 30.75 29.95 -14.18
N ALA A 59 29.59 29.29 -14.07
CA ALA A 59 28.59 29.67 -13.07
C ALA A 59 29.06 29.32 -11.65
N ASP A 60 28.91 30.24 -10.70
CA ASP A 60 29.30 30.02 -9.29
C ASP A 60 28.28 29.19 -8.50
N GLY A 61 27.18 28.77 -9.14
CA GLY A 61 26.07 28.03 -8.51
C GLY A 61 25.10 28.90 -7.72
N CYS A 62 25.35 30.21 -7.64
CA CYS A 62 24.60 31.20 -6.85
C CYS A 62 24.07 32.37 -7.69
N GLY A 63 24.02 32.20 -9.01
CA GLY A 63 23.57 33.23 -9.95
C GLY A 63 24.65 34.26 -10.32
N GLY A 64 25.89 34.03 -9.89
CA GLY A 64 27.07 34.78 -10.31
C GLY A 64 27.98 33.97 -11.24
N THR A 65 29.03 34.65 -11.71
CA THR A 65 30.07 34.06 -12.56
C THR A 65 31.40 34.04 -11.81
N LEU A 66 32.16 32.97 -12.00
CA LEU A 66 33.52 32.81 -11.53
C LEU A 66 34.48 32.75 -12.71
N ASP A 67 35.57 33.50 -12.65
CA ASP A 67 36.65 33.48 -13.64
C ASP A 67 37.79 32.57 -13.17
N CYS A 68 38.07 31.53 -13.96
CA CYS A 68 39.09 30.51 -13.65
C CYS A 68 40.42 30.74 -14.37
N GLY A 69 40.60 31.90 -14.99
CA GLY A 69 41.85 32.28 -15.62
C GLY A 69 41.95 31.88 -17.09
N LYS A 70 43.16 31.99 -17.65
CA LYS A 70 43.44 31.75 -19.07
C LYS A 70 44.45 30.61 -19.23
N CYS A 71 44.37 29.92 -20.36
CA CYS A 71 45.34 28.90 -20.72
C CYS A 71 46.69 29.51 -21.15
N ALA A 72 47.75 28.71 -21.03
CA ALA A 72 49.06 29.05 -21.55
C ALA A 72 49.04 29.26 -23.07
N GLU A 73 50.01 30.01 -23.61
CA GLU A 73 50.09 30.32 -25.04
C GLU A 73 50.05 29.04 -25.90
N GLY A 74 49.17 29.04 -26.91
CA GLY A 74 48.96 27.91 -27.81
C GLY A 74 47.90 26.90 -27.35
N LEU A 75 47.29 27.08 -26.18
CA LEU A 75 46.19 26.25 -25.67
C LEU A 75 44.85 27.00 -25.69
N PHE A 76 43.77 26.27 -25.95
CA PHE A 76 42.40 26.76 -25.97
C PHE A 76 41.65 26.29 -24.74
N CYS A 77 40.89 27.20 -24.13
CA CYS A 77 40.01 26.84 -23.03
C CYS A 77 38.84 25.99 -23.54
N GLY A 78 38.68 24.79 -22.97
CA GLY A 78 37.74 23.78 -23.43
C GLY A 78 38.37 22.71 -24.35
N GLY A 79 39.66 22.86 -24.70
CA GLY A 79 40.35 21.97 -25.64
C GLY A 79 40.67 20.58 -25.10
N ALA A 80 40.70 20.40 -23.77
CA ALA A 80 40.87 19.10 -23.11
C ALA A 80 39.59 18.62 -22.39
N GLY A 81 38.44 19.19 -22.76
CA GLY A 81 37.15 19.04 -22.08
C GLY A 81 36.67 20.36 -21.48
N PRO A 82 35.41 20.42 -20.98
CA PRO A 82 34.78 21.68 -20.58
C PRO A 82 35.63 22.47 -19.57
N ASN A 83 35.97 23.71 -19.90
CA ASN A 83 36.75 24.61 -19.06
C ASN A 83 38.15 24.07 -18.67
N LYS A 84 38.72 23.17 -19.49
CA LYS A 84 40.10 22.67 -19.34
C LYS A 84 40.99 23.08 -20.50
N CYS A 85 42.26 23.34 -20.22
CA CYS A 85 43.20 23.79 -21.24
C CYS A 85 43.67 22.63 -22.12
N GLY A 86 43.54 22.76 -23.45
CA GLY A 86 44.02 21.75 -24.39
C GLY A 86 44.41 22.35 -25.74
N ASP A 87 45.00 21.53 -26.60
CA ASP A 87 45.52 21.90 -27.92
C ASP A 87 44.45 21.98 -29.02
N THR A 88 43.24 21.49 -28.72
CA THR A 88 42.12 21.46 -29.68
C THR A 88 41.26 22.71 -29.57
N PRO A 89 40.92 23.40 -30.68
CA PRO A 89 39.99 24.53 -30.65
C PRO A 89 38.63 24.14 -30.05
N CYS A 90 38.16 24.92 -29.08
CA CYS A 90 36.90 24.64 -28.41
C CYS A 90 35.68 24.98 -29.27
N ILE A 91 34.68 24.11 -29.27
CA ILE A 91 33.38 24.36 -29.89
C ILE A 91 32.41 24.75 -28.78
N ALA A 92 32.09 26.05 -28.72
CA ALA A 92 31.20 26.60 -27.71
C ALA A 92 29.78 26.02 -27.84
N LYS A 93 29.24 25.55 -26.72
CA LYS A 93 27.84 25.12 -26.66
C LYS A 93 26.91 26.33 -26.62
N THR A 94 25.65 26.11 -26.99
CA THR A 94 24.55 27.07 -26.86
C THR A 94 23.52 26.56 -25.85
N CYS A 95 22.68 27.45 -25.32
CA CYS A 95 21.54 27.08 -24.45
C CYS A 95 20.67 25.99 -25.10
N GLN A 96 20.44 26.09 -26.42
CA GLN A 96 19.69 25.10 -27.19
C GLN A 96 20.38 23.73 -27.21
N SER A 97 21.70 23.70 -27.47
CA SER A 97 22.46 22.45 -27.48
C SER A 97 22.56 21.78 -26.11
N LEU A 98 22.35 22.55 -25.04
CA LEU A 98 22.35 22.12 -23.64
C LEU A 98 20.95 21.84 -23.09
N ALA A 99 19.89 22.06 -23.90
CA ALA A 99 18.49 22.05 -23.46
C ALA A 99 18.20 22.95 -22.23
N ALA A 100 19.03 23.97 -22.01
CA ALA A 100 18.89 24.91 -20.91
C ALA A 100 17.86 26.00 -21.28
N LYS A 101 16.83 26.14 -20.45
CA LYS A 101 15.75 27.14 -20.58
C LYS A 101 15.87 28.29 -19.59
N CYS A 102 16.78 28.17 -18.61
CA CYS A 102 17.02 29.19 -17.61
C CYS A 102 18.41 29.07 -16.99
N GLY A 103 18.84 30.13 -16.32
CA GLY A 103 20.05 30.16 -15.51
C GLY A 103 21.34 30.36 -16.30
N LEU A 104 22.42 30.51 -15.55
CA LEU A 104 23.77 30.70 -16.07
C LEU A 104 24.45 29.35 -16.27
N ILE A 105 25.02 29.10 -17.44
CA ILE A 105 25.73 27.85 -17.77
C ILE A 105 26.99 28.15 -18.58
N SER A 106 28.11 27.49 -18.30
CA SER A 106 29.30 27.64 -19.13
C SER A 106 29.09 27.01 -20.51
N ASP A 107 29.57 27.65 -21.57
CA ASP A 107 29.60 27.10 -22.92
C ASP A 107 30.62 25.95 -23.07
N GLY A 108 31.37 25.65 -22.01
CA GLY A 108 32.45 24.66 -21.97
C GLY A 108 33.79 25.19 -22.48
N CYS A 109 33.82 26.46 -22.92
CA CYS A 109 35.01 27.17 -23.38
C CYS A 109 35.28 28.34 -22.42
N GLU A 110 35.15 29.58 -22.89
CA GLU A 110 35.51 30.79 -22.14
C GLU A 110 34.32 31.55 -21.56
N LYS A 111 33.08 31.28 -22.02
CA LYS A 111 31.93 32.13 -21.74
C LYS A 111 30.87 31.44 -20.90
N VAL A 112 30.16 32.25 -20.13
CA VAL A 112 28.89 31.85 -19.51
C VAL A 112 27.74 32.33 -20.38
N LEU A 113 26.84 31.42 -20.69
CA LEU A 113 25.57 31.66 -21.36
C LEU A 113 24.52 31.98 -20.30
N ASP A 114 23.74 33.05 -20.55
CA ASP A 114 22.50 33.32 -19.83
C ASP A 114 21.34 32.76 -20.65
N CYS A 115 20.75 31.66 -20.17
CA CYS A 115 19.66 30.97 -20.85
C CYS A 115 18.28 31.49 -20.43
N GLY A 116 18.22 32.61 -19.71
CA GLY A 116 16.98 33.28 -19.32
C GLY A 116 16.57 33.01 -17.88
N SER A 117 15.42 33.57 -17.51
CA SER A 117 14.81 33.42 -16.17
C SER A 117 13.42 32.80 -16.27
N CYS A 118 13.00 32.10 -15.21
CA CYS A 118 11.68 31.52 -15.11
C CYS A 118 10.68 32.55 -14.58
N VAL A 119 9.42 32.42 -15.01
CA VAL A 119 8.31 33.22 -14.47
C VAL A 119 7.76 32.50 -13.25
N ALA A 120 7.52 33.23 -12.16
CA ALA A 120 6.93 32.67 -10.95
C ALA A 120 5.60 31.94 -11.26
N PRO A 121 5.32 30.78 -10.63
CA PRO A 121 6.05 30.18 -9.52
C PRO A 121 7.24 29.27 -9.90
N ASP A 122 7.53 29.15 -11.20
CA ASP A 122 8.63 28.28 -11.64
C ASP A 122 9.98 28.84 -11.17
N THR A 123 10.82 27.94 -10.67
CA THR A 123 12.21 28.22 -10.33
C THR A 123 13.12 27.47 -11.30
N CYS A 124 14.34 28.00 -11.49
CA CYS A 124 15.28 27.33 -12.38
C CYS A 124 15.74 26.01 -11.77
N SER A 125 15.48 24.91 -12.47
CA SER A 125 15.63 23.54 -11.99
C SER A 125 14.59 23.06 -10.97
N GLY A 126 13.45 23.75 -10.83
CA GLY A 126 12.41 23.34 -9.88
C GLY A 126 11.71 22.01 -10.21
N THR A 127 11.91 21.46 -11.40
CA THR A 127 11.51 20.07 -11.71
C THR A 127 12.50 19.00 -11.21
N GLY A 128 13.65 19.42 -10.66
CA GLY A 128 14.80 18.55 -10.42
C GLY A 128 15.69 18.32 -11.66
N VAL A 129 15.31 18.85 -12.83
CA VAL A 129 16.15 18.82 -14.04
C VAL A 129 16.97 20.12 -14.12
N PRO A 130 18.31 20.06 -14.19
CA PRO A 130 19.14 21.26 -14.25
C PRO A 130 18.75 22.20 -15.39
N ASN A 131 18.69 23.50 -15.09
CA ASN A 131 18.51 24.57 -16.07
C ASN A 131 17.18 24.52 -16.84
N VAL A 132 16.18 23.81 -16.31
CA VAL A 132 14.82 23.77 -16.85
C VAL A 132 13.86 24.40 -15.85
N CYS A 133 13.00 25.31 -16.32
CA CYS A 133 11.97 25.89 -15.48
C CYS A 133 10.94 24.85 -15.05
N GLY A 134 10.61 24.87 -13.76
CA GLY A 134 9.41 24.25 -13.24
C GLY A 134 9.25 24.55 -11.76
N CYS A 135 8.16 24.05 -11.20
CA CYS A 135 7.81 24.30 -9.82
C CYS A 135 7.99 23.04 -8.99
N LEU A 136 8.74 23.14 -7.89
CA LEU A 136 8.88 22.07 -6.91
C LEU A 136 7.76 22.25 -5.88
N PRO A 137 6.71 21.41 -5.88
CA PRO A 137 5.61 21.56 -4.93
C PRO A 137 6.11 21.36 -3.51
N ALA A 138 5.67 22.24 -2.62
CA ALA A 138 5.90 22.07 -1.20
C ALA A 138 5.22 20.79 -0.70
N SER A 139 5.73 20.24 0.40
CA SER A 139 5.08 19.17 1.16
C SER A 139 4.53 19.72 2.48
N CYS A 140 3.63 18.99 3.11
CA CYS A 140 3.15 19.33 4.45
C CYS A 140 4.30 19.50 5.46
N GLN A 141 5.35 18.69 5.33
CA GLN A 141 6.54 18.74 6.16
C GLN A 141 7.35 20.03 5.94
N THR A 142 7.59 20.41 4.69
CA THR A 142 8.33 21.64 4.37
C THR A 142 7.55 22.90 4.73
N LEU A 143 6.20 22.84 4.70
CA LEU A 143 5.33 23.90 5.20
C LEU A 143 5.14 23.86 6.73
N GLY A 144 5.61 22.81 7.40
CA GLY A 144 5.35 22.58 8.83
C GLY A 144 3.87 22.35 9.16
N ALA A 145 3.01 22.02 8.20
CA ALA A 145 1.59 21.80 8.42
C ALA A 145 1.31 20.37 8.91
N GLN A 146 0.64 20.26 10.06
CA GLN A 146 0.17 19.03 10.69
C GLN A 146 -1.30 18.71 10.36
N CYS A 147 -2.02 19.68 9.79
CA CYS A 147 -3.44 19.55 9.47
C CYS A 147 -3.89 20.55 8.40
N GLY A 148 -5.06 20.26 7.83
CA GLY A 148 -5.79 21.16 6.94
C GLY A 148 -5.26 21.17 5.52
N THR A 149 -5.92 21.96 4.67
CA THR A 149 -5.56 22.11 3.27
C THR A 149 -4.60 23.28 3.07
N ARG A 150 -3.51 23.05 2.32
CA ARG A 150 -2.45 24.02 2.06
C ARG A 150 -2.16 24.13 0.58
N ASP A 151 -1.74 25.31 0.14
CA ASP A 151 -1.24 25.51 -1.21
C ASP A 151 0.20 25.00 -1.30
N ASP A 152 0.53 24.27 -2.37
CA ASP A 152 1.89 23.74 -2.59
C ASP A 152 2.85 24.76 -3.23
N GLY A 153 2.38 25.97 -3.52
CA GLY A 153 3.12 27.03 -4.21
C GLY A 153 3.16 26.87 -5.74
N CYS A 154 2.63 25.77 -6.27
CA CYS A 154 2.58 25.42 -7.68
C CYS A 154 1.15 25.35 -8.23
N GLY A 155 0.17 25.83 -7.47
CA GLY A 155 -1.25 25.80 -7.80
C GLY A 155 -1.97 24.50 -7.41
N GLY A 156 -1.28 23.58 -6.73
CA GLY A 156 -1.85 22.37 -6.14
C GLY A 156 -2.25 22.56 -4.68
N GLN A 157 -3.13 21.67 -4.20
CA GLN A 157 -3.54 21.62 -2.79
C GLN A 157 -3.01 20.36 -2.10
N LEU A 158 -2.39 20.56 -0.96
CA LEU A 158 -1.92 19.54 -0.03
C LEU A 158 -2.94 19.33 1.07
N SER A 159 -3.28 18.08 1.36
CA SER A 159 -4.10 17.73 2.52
C SER A 159 -3.21 17.18 3.62
N CYS A 160 -2.94 18.01 4.64
CA CYS A 160 -1.96 17.72 5.67
C CYS A 160 -2.51 16.96 6.88
N GLY A 161 -3.59 16.21 6.71
CA GLY A 161 -4.23 15.45 7.79
C GLY A 161 -5.27 16.26 8.57
N SER A 162 -5.74 15.69 9.67
CA SER A 162 -6.74 16.28 10.56
C SER A 162 -6.32 16.14 12.01
N CYS A 163 -6.76 17.08 12.85
CA CYS A 163 -6.47 17.04 14.28
C CYS A 163 -7.42 16.06 14.99
N ALA A 164 -6.88 15.34 15.97
CA ALA A 164 -7.71 14.55 16.88
C ALA A 164 -8.46 15.51 17.82
N ALA A 165 -9.75 15.26 18.04
CA ALA A 165 -10.51 16.03 19.02
C ALA A 165 -9.85 15.92 20.41
N PRO A 166 -9.77 17.02 21.19
CA PRO A 166 -10.44 18.30 21.00
C PRO A 166 -9.66 19.34 20.18
N ASP A 167 -8.49 19.01 19.65
CA ASP A 167 -7.68 19.96 18.90
C ASP A 167 -8.37 20.39 17.60
N THR A 168 -8.17 21.66 17.25
CA THR A 168 -8.62 22.24 15.98
C THR A 168 -7.42 22.65 15.14
N CYS A 169 -7.63 22.69 13.83
CA CYS A 169 -6.57 23.09 12.91
C CYS A 169 -6.48 24.60 12.82
N SER A 170 -5.33 25.17 13.20
CA SER A 170 -5.10 26.61 13.12
C SER A 170 -4.89 27.09 11.67
N ALA A 171 -4.92 28.41 11.48
CA ALA A 171 -4.60 29.02 10.20
C ALA A 171 -3.17 28.70 9.72
N GLU A 172 -2.22 28.43 10.63
CA GLU A 172 -0.85 28.01 10.32
C GLU A 172 -0.72 26.49 10.11
N GLY A 173 -1.80 25.73 10.24
CA GLY A 173 -1.81 24.27 10.02
C GLY A 173 -1.26 23.50 11.21
N LYS A 174 -1.33 24.08 12.40
CA LYS A 174 -0.95 23.41 13.64
C LYS A 174 -2.19 22.89 14.34
N CYS A 175 -2.06 21.72 14.96
CA CYS A 175 -3.10 21.24 15.85
C CYS A 175 -2.93 21.88 17.22
N GLY A 176 -4.02 22.47 17.72
CA GLY A 176 -4.08 22.99 19.07
C GLY A 176 -5.51 23.12 19.56
N CYS A 177 -5.67 22.98 20.87
CA CYS A 177 -6.94 23.22 21.53
C CYS A 177 -6.94 24.60 22.17
N GLN A 178 -7.96 25.40 21.82
CA GLN A 178 -8.21 26.66 22.49
C GLN A 178 -9.12 26.40 23.70
N PRO A 179 -8.64 26.56 24.94
CA PRO A 179 -9.48 26.35 26.11
C PRO A 179 -10.61 27.38 26.15
N THR A 180 -11.79 26.95 26.61
CA THR A 180 -12.89 27.87 26.91
C THR A 180 -12.51 28.79 28.08
N THR A 181 -13.37 29.75 28.40
CA THR A 181 -13.24 30.60 29.59
C THR A 181 -14.47 30.48 30.47
N CYS A 182 -14.37 30.82 31.75
CA CYS A 182 -15.51 30.86 32.65
C CYS A 182 -16.65 31.72 32.10
N ALA A 183 -16.31 32.90 31.56
CA ALA A 183 -17.28 33.79 30.93
C ALA A 183 -17.95 33.17 29.70
N ALA A 184 -17.18 32.55 28.80
CA ALA A 184 -17.72 31.88 27.61
C ALA A 184 -18.60 30.66 27.96
N ALA A 185 -18.27 29.95 29.05
CA ALA A 185 -19.10 28.88 29.61
C ALA A 185 -20.29 29.38 30.43
N GLY A 186 -20.41 30.71 30.66
CA GLY A 186 -21.43 31.31 31.51
C GLY A 186 -21.32 30.94 32.99
N ALA A 187 -20.15 30.48 33.44
CA ALA A 187 -19.85 30.12 34.81
C ALA A 187 -19.31 31.31 35.60
N SER A 188 -19.85 31.54 36.80
CA SER A 188 -19.40 32.59 37.73
C SER A 188 -18.85 32.04 39.06
N CYS A 189 -18.81 30.71 39.22
CA CYS A 189 -18.20 30.06 40.37
C CYS A 189 -17.87 28.58 40.10
N GLY A 190 -17.02 28.01 40.95
CA GLY A 190 -16.66 26.59 40.95
C GLY A 190 -15.73 26.21 39.80
N THR A 191 -15.40 24.92 39.73
CA THR A 191 -14.51 24.38 38.70
C THR A 191 -15.30 23.84 37.51
N ILE A 192 -14.86 24.13 36.29
CA ILE A 192 -15.41 23.58 35.04
C ILE A 192 -14.30 22.99 34.16
N PRO A 193 -14.59 22.00 33.29
CA PRO A 193 -13.62 21.55 32.30
C PRO A 193 -13.34 22.65 31.27
N ASN A 194 -12.08 22.80 30.85
CA ASN A 194 -11.68 23.83 29.88
C ASN A 194 -11.89 23.41 28.41
N GLY A 195 -12.32 22.17 28.16
CA GLY A 195 -12.48 21.60 26.81
C GLY A 195 -11.19 21.04 26.18
N CYS A 196 -10.04 21.26 26.81
CA CYS A 196 -8.70 20.83 26.36
C CYS A 196 -8.01 19.89 27.36
N GLY A 197 -8.80 19.09 28.10
CA GLY A 197 -8.30 18.15 29.11
C GLY A 197 -7.88 18.77 30.45
N GLY A 198 -7.99 20.10 30.61
CA GLY A 198 -7.76 20.81 31.86
C GLY A 198 -9.05 21.29 32.53
N THR A 199 -8.91 22.03 33.63
CA THR A 199 -10.01 22.66 34.37
C THR A 199 -9.80 24.17 34.51
N LEU A 200 -10.88 24.91 34.71
CA LEU A 200 -10.91 26.34 35.02
C LEU A 200 -11.57 26.51 36.39
N ASP A 201 -10.98 27.34 37.25
CA ASP A 201 -11.60 27.81 38.48
C ASP A 201 -12.29 29.16 38.22
N CYS A 202 -13.62 29.18 38.29
CA CYS A 202 -14.44 30.35 38.04
C CYS A 202 -14.73 31.15 39.33
N GLY A 203 -14.02 30.85 40.41
CA GLY A 203 -14.08 31.59 41.67
C GLY A 203 -15.13 31.07 42.64
N THR A 204 -15.36 31.86 43.68
CA THR A 204 -16.33 31.55 44.75
C THR A 204 -17.44 32.60 44.79
N CYS A 205 -18.57 32.24 45.37
CA CYS A 205 -19.70 33.16 45.51
C CYS A 205 -19.54 34.07 46.72
N ALA A 206 -20.20 35.23 46.67
CA ALA A 206 -20.23 36.15 47.81
C ALA A 206 -20.89 35.49 49.04
N SER A 207 -20.60 36.00 50.23
CA SER A 207 -21.18 35.49 51.48
C SER A 207 -22.70 35.42 51.41
N GLY A 208 -23.27 34.26 51.76
CA GLY A 208 -24.71 34.00 51.67
C GLY A 208 -25.21 33.49 50.31
N GLN A 209 -24.31 33.28 49.34
CA GLN A 209 -24.62 32.63 48.07
C GLN A 209 -23.94 31.27 47.95
N PHE A 210 -24.57 30.38 47.19
CA PHE A 210 -24.08 29.04 46.91
C PHE A 210 -23.76 28.90 45.43
N CYS A 211 -22.64 28.26 45.12
CA CYS A 211 -22.33 27.91 43.73
C CYS A 211 -23.28 26.81 43.27
N GLY A 212 -24.04 27.07 42.20
CA GLY A 212 -25.19 26.23 41.80
C GLY A 212 -26.55 26.82 42.17
N GLY A 213 -26.59 27.82 43.07
CA GLY A 213 -27.84 28.39 43.60
C GLY A 213 -28.69 29.15 42.59
N ALA A 214 -28.12 29.54 41.43
CA ALA A 214 -28.83 30.16 40.31
C ALA A 214 -28.71 29.32 39.01
N GLY A 215 -28.43 28.02 39.16
CA GLY A 215 -28.12 27.09 38.08
C GLY A 215 -26.64 26.68 38.08
N PRO A 216 -26.27 25.69 37.25
CA PRO A 216 -24.93 25.09 37.27
C PRO A 216 -23.82 26.13 37.17
N ASN A 217 -22.87 26.08 38.10
CA ASN A 217 -21.72 27.00 38.17
C ASN A 217 -22.10 28.50 38.21
N LYS A 218 -23.30 28.84 38.71
CA LYS A 218 -23.75 30.22 38.94
C LYS A 218 -24.07 30.47 40.40
N CYS A 219 -23.66 31.64 40.90
CA CYS A 219 -23.97 32.08 42.25
C CYS A 219 -25.45 32.45 42.42
N GLY A 220 -26.10 31.90 43.45
CA GLY A 220 -27.45 32.28 43.85
C GLY A 220 -27.66 32.16 45.36
N THR A 221 -28.69 32.84 45.87
CA THR A 221 -29.02 32.86 47.31
C THR A 221 -29.87 31.66 47.75
N ALA A 222 -30.47 30.93 46.80
CA ALA A 222 -31.15 29.69 47.11
C ALA A 222 -30.10 28.62 47.46
N PRO A 223 -30.24 27.92 48.60
CA PRO A 223 -29.40 26.76 48.88
C PRO A 223 -29.59 25.77 47.73
N CYS A 224 -28.48 25.40 47.09
CA CYS A 224 -28.53 24.46 45.98
C CYS A 224 -29.07 23.13 46.50
N VAL A 225 -30.14 22.63 45.87
CA VAL A 225 -30.73 21.33 46.21
C VAL A 225 -30.06 20.27 45.33
N PRO A 226 -29.23 19.38 45.89
CA PRO A 226 -28.56 18.35 45.11
C PRO A 226 -29.60 17.48 44.41
N LYS A 227 -29.38 17.21 43.13
CA LYS A 227 -30.13 16.18 42.40
C LYS A 227 -29.92 14.82 43.06
N THR A 228 -30.76 13.86 42.71
CA THR A 228 -30.58 12.46 43.10
C THR A 228 -30.52 11.58 41.85
N CYS A 229 -29.86 10.43 41.95
CA CYS A 229 -29.82 9.46 40.84
C CYS A 229 -31.22 9.06 40.37
N ALA A 230 -32.14 8.82 41.30
CA ALA A 230 -33.54 8.54 41.00
C ALA A 230 -34.23 9.71 40.30
N GLY A 231 -33.99 10.95 40.75
CA GLY A 231 -34.56 12.16 40.14
C GLY A 231 -34.11 12.40 38.70
N GLU A 232 -32.88 12.00 38.36
CA GLU A 232 -32.34 12.08 37.00
C GLU A 232 -32.56 10.79 36.19
N GLY A 233 -33.23 9.79 36.78
CA GLY A 233 -33.44 8.47 36.19
C GLY A 233 -32.14 7.76 35.82
N LYS A 234 -31.10 7.85 36.64
CA LYS A 234 -29.80 7.22 36.41
C LYS A 234 -29.61 6.01 37.31
N ASP A 235 -29.14 4.92 36.71
CA ASP A 235 -29.09 3.58 37.32
C ASP A 235 -27.65 3.12 37.59
N CYS A 236 -26.66 3.85 37.08
CA CYS A 236 -25.25 3.51 37.23
C CYS A 236 -24.30 4.70 37.01
N GLY A 237 -23.05 4.52 37.47
CA GLY A 237 -21.95 5.46 37.22
C GLY A 237 -22.05 6.74 38.05
N SER A 238 -21.23 7.73 37.69
CA SER A 238 -21.17 9.01 38.40
C SER A 238 -21.82 10.13 37.60
N ILE A 239 -22.59 10.98 38.27
CA ILE A 239 -23.19 12.20 37.70
C ILE A 239 -22.98 13.39 38.65
N SER A 240 -23.04 14.62 38.13
CA SER A 240 -23.03 15.80 39.00
C SER A 240 -24.38 15.95 39.71
N ASP A 241 -24.37 16.39 40.97
CA ASP A 241 -25.57 16.76 41.71
C ASP A 241 -26.12 18.15 41.34
N GLY A 242 -25.43 18.91 40.48
CA GLY A 242 -25.77 20.28 40.11
C GLY A 242 -25.36 21.36 41.11
N CYS A 243 -24.78 20.95 42.25
CA CYS A 243 -24.39 21.78 43.38
C CYS A 243 -22.88 21.69 43.69
N GLY A 244 -22.10 21.16 42.74
CA GLY A 244 -20.65 20.97 42.89
C GLY A 244 -20.26 19.63 43.53
N GLY A 245 -21.23 18.80 43.93
CA GLY A 245 -21.02 17.42 44.35
C GLY A 245 -21.16 16.42 43.19
N THR A 246 -20.77 15.18 43.47
CA THR A 246 -20.89 14.04 42.55
C THR A 246 -21.74 12.95 43.21
N LEU A 247 -22.76 12.48 42.50
CA LEU A 247 -23.60 11.35 42.89
C LEU A 247 -23.07 10.06 42.27
N SER A 248 -23.05 8.99 43.06
CA SER A 248 -22.76 7.63 42.57
C SER A 248 -24.07 6.85 42.48
N CYS A 249 -24.49 6.52 41.26
CA CYS A 249 -25.80 5.94 40.95
C CYS A 249 -25.83 4.42 40.92
N GLY A 250 -24.81 3.77 41.49
CA GLY A 250 -24.71 2.31 41.54
C GLY A 250 -23.95 1.71 40.34
N SER A 251 -24.11 0.41 40.17
CA SER A 251 -23.43 -0.41 39.16
C SER A 251 -24.41 -1.38 38.49
N CYS A 252 -24.17 -1.67 37.23
CA CYS A 252 -24.96 -2.66 36.49
C CYS A 252 -24.56 -4.09 36.86
N SER A 253 -25.49 -5.02 36.66
CA SER A 253 -25.32 -6.46 36.92
C SER A 253 -25.52 -7.27 35.64
N GLY A 254 -24.94 -8.47 35.57
CA GLY A 254 -25.09 -9.36 34.40
C GLY A 254 -24.26 -8.89 33.20
N SER A 255 -24.84 -8.95 32.00
CA SER A 255 -24.21 -8.48 30.75
C SER A 255 -24.42 -6.98 30.49
N ASP A 256 -25.17 -6.29 31.36
CA ASP A 256 -25.38 -4.85 31.23
C ASP A 256 -24.10 -4.10 31.61
N SER A 257 -23.81 -3.07 30.82
CA SER A 257 -22.78 -2.09 31.11
C SER A 257 -23.40 -0.72 31.28
N CYS A 258 -22.71 0.17 32.00
CA CYS A 258 -23.23 1.50 32.23
C CYS A 258 -23.19 2.31 30.92
N GLY A 259 -24.37 2.55 30.33
CA GLY A 259 -24.51 3.15 29.01
C GLY A 259 -24.55 2.16 27.84
N GLY A 260 -24.46 0.84 28.08
CA GLY A 260 -24.40 -0.15 26.99
C GLY A 260 -25.64 -0.20 26.10
N GLY A 261 -26.81 0.20 26.63
CA GLY A 261 -28.03 0.36 25.84
C GLY A 261 -28.10 1.65 25.01
N GLY A 262 -27.02 2.42 24.91
CA GLY A 262 -26.94 3.69 24.17
C GLY A 262 -27.44 4.92 24.96
N THR A 263 -27.95 4.75 26.18
CA THR A 263 -28.34 5.87 27.05
C THR A 263 -27.35 6.06 28.20
N PRO A 264 -26.67 7.22 28.32
CA PRO A 264 -25.69 7.45 29.37
C PRO A 264 -26.24 7.28 30.79
N ASN A 265 -25.44 6.64 31.65
CA ASN A 265 -25.73 6.39 33.07
C ASN A 265 -27.00 5.55 33.31
N LYS A 266 -27.43 4.76 32.33
CA LYS A 266 -28.44 3.71 32.48
C LYS A 266 -27.82 2.36 32.19
N CYS A 267 -28.24 1.34 32.93
CA CYS A 267 -27.83 -0.03 32.64
C CYS A 267 -28.49 -0.52 31.36
N GLY A 268 -27.67 -1.10 30.49
CA GLY A 268 -28.15 -1.78 29.30
C GLY A 268 -27.04 -2.57 28.65
N CYS A 269 -27.43 -3.54 27.84
CA CYS A 269 -26.52 -4.42 27.12
C CYS A 269 -26.30 -3.88 25.71
N THR A 270 -25.04 -3.88 25.25
CA THR A 270 -24.69 -3.54 23.86
C THR A 270 -24.79 -4.83 23.03
N PRO A 271 -25.75 -4.97 22.10
CA PRO A 271 -25.89 -6.19 21.32
C PRO A 271 -24.70 -6.40 20.38
N ASP A 272 -24.20 -7.62 20.33
CA ASP A 272 -23.29 -8.04 19.28
C ASP A 272 -23.95 -7.94 17.91
N THR A 273 -23.11 -7.84 16.87
CA THR A 273 -23.52 -7.85 15.47
C THR A 273 -22.87 -9.04 14.76
N CYS A 274 -23.40 -9.44 13.61
CA CYS A 274 -22.77 -10.49 12.81
C CYS A 274 -21.32 -10.15 12.45
N GLY A 275 -21.03 -8.85 12.22
CA GLY A 275 -19.68 -8.35 11.98
C GLY A 275 -18.76 -8.46 13.20
N SER A 276 -19.24 -8.07 14.40
CA SER A 276 -18.42 -8.20 15.63
C SER A 276 -18.10 -9.66 15.97
N LEU A 277 -18.99 -10.59 15.60
CA LEU A 277 -18.79 -12.03 15.74
C LEU A 277 -18.02 -12.66 14.57
N GLY A 278 -17.68 -11.91 13.52
CA GLY A 278 -16.99 -12.43 12.34
C GLY A 278 -17.79 -13.45 11.50
N ARG A 279 -19.13 -13.42 11.60
CA ARG A 279 -20.06 -14.34 10.94
C ARG A 279 -20.71 -13.73 9.70
N GLU A 280 -20.70 -14.48 8.62
CA GLU A 280 -21.25 -14.16 7.30
C GLU A 280 -22.56 -14.93 7.01
N CYS A 281 -22.89 -15.93 7.84
CA CYS A 281 -24.08 -16.76 7.68
C CYS A 281 -24.54 -17.39 9.00
N GLY A 282 -25.78 -17.88 9.00
CA GLY A 282 -26.38 -18.64 10.10
C GLY A 282 -26.83 -17.78 11.28
N SER A 283 -27.37 -18.42 12.32
CA SER A 283 -27.85 -17.73 13.53
C SER A 283 -26.84 -17.72 14.67
N ALA A 284 -26.84 -16.65 15.47
CA ALA A 284 -26.05 -16.51 16.69
C ALA A 284 -26.83 -15.70 17.74
N SER A 285 -26.49 -15.83 19.02
CA SER A 285 -27.02 -14.89 20.04
C SER A 285 -26.31 -13.53 19.90
N ASN A 286 -27.02 -12.44 20.21
CA ASN A 286 -26.44 -11.10 20.29
C ASN A 286 -25.84 -10.78 21.68
N GLY A 287 -25.77 -11.73 22.61
CA GLY A 287 -25.27 -11.52 23.98
C GLY A 287 -26.24 -10.78 24.92
N CYS A 288 -27.35 -10.26 24.40
CA CYS A 288 -28.36 -9.47 25.12
C CYS A 288 -29.75 -10.13 25.07
N GLY A 289 -29.81 -11.46 24.95
CA GLY A 289 -31.06 -12.24 24.90
C GLY A 289 -31.78 -12.24 23.54
N GLY A 290 -31.24 -11.55 22.54
CA GLY A 290 -31.72 -11.58 21.15
C GLY A 290 -30.93 -12.55 20.26
N GLN A 291 -31.47 -12.82 19.07
CA GLN A 291 -30.85 -13.68 18.05
C GLN A 291 -30.53 -12.87 16.80
N LEU A 292 -29.30 -13.01 16.32
CA LEU A 292 -28.81 -12.49 15.05
C LEU A 292 -29.06 -13.51 13.94
N ASN A 293 -29.47 -13.01 12.78
CA ASN A 293 -29.50 -13.76 11.53
C ASN A 293 -28.46 -13.15 10.59
N CYS A 294 -27.35 -13.86 10.39
CA CYS A 294 -26.21 -13.37 9.61
C CYS A 294 -26.33 -13.68 8.12
N GLY A 295 -27.50 -14.12 7.65
CA GLY A 295 -27.74 -14.45 6.26
C GLY A 295 -27.43 -15.91 5.93
N SER A 296 -27.36 -16.20 4.63
CA SER A 296 -27.17 -17.54 4.08
C SER A 296 -26.12 -17.50 2.97
N CYS A 297 -25.35 -18.59 2.85
CA CYS A 297 -24.39 -18.74 1.77
C CYS A 297 -25.09 -19.01 0.44
N THR A 298 -24.50 -18.52 -0.65
CA THR A 298 -24.93 -18.88 -2.00
C THR A 298 -24.26 -20.18 -2.41
N ALA A 299 -25.04 -21.09 -3.02
CA ALA A 299 -24.50 -22.34 -3.55
C ALA A 299 -23.34 -22.06 -4.53
N PRO A 300 -22.25 -22.86 -4.50
CA PRO A 300 -22.10 -24.14 -3.80
C PRO A 300 -21.61 -24.05 -2.35
N GLU A 301 -21.42 -22.85 -1.80
CA GLU A 301 -20.92 -22.68 -0.44
C GLU A 301 -21.97 -23.05 0.62
N THR A 302 -21.51 -23.59 1.73
CA THR A 302 -22.35 -23.94 2.89
C THR A 302 -21.86 -23.20 4.12
N CYS A 303 -22.81 -22.91 5.03
CA CYS A 303 -22.48 -22.23 6.27
C CYS A 303 -21.85 -23.23 7.24
N ASN A 304 -20.59 -23.02 7.57
CA ASN A 304 -19.89 -23.89 8.52
C ASN A 304 -20.20 -23.51 9.98
N GLY A 305 -19.71 -24.32 10.94
CA GLY A 305 -19.93 -24.09 12.38
C GLY A 305 -19.41 -22.75 12.91
N ASN A 306 -18.47 -22.12 12.20
CA ASN A 306 -17.92 -20.80 12.55
C ASN A 306 -18.73 -19.65 11.92
N GLY A 307 -19.84 -19.94 11.24
CA GLY A 307 -20.66 -18.93 10.56
C GLY A 307 -19.98 -18.32 9.35
N LYS A 308 -19.07 -19.03 8.69
CA LYS A 308 -18.46 -18.61 7.43
C LYS A 308 -18.97 -19.44 6.26
N CYS A 309 -19.03 -18.81 5.09
CA CYS A 309 -19.34 -19.50 3.86
C CYS A 309 -18.10 -20.20 3.34
N ALA A 310 -18.18 -21.52 3.22
CA ALA A 310 -17.10 -22.34 2.70
C ALA A 310 -17.66 -23.47 1.82
N CYS A 311 -16.97 -23.73 0.73
CA CYS A 311 -17.22 -24.90 -0.10
C CYS A 311 -16.13 -25.94 0.18
N THR A 312 -16.52 -27.18 0.47
CA THR A 312 -15.59 -28.30 0.58
C THR A 312 -15.50 -28.98 -0.78
N PRO A 313 -14.36 -28.91 -1.49
CA PRO A 313 -14.22 -29.58 -2.77
C PRO A 313 -14.41 -31.08 -2.63
N THR A 314 -15.10 -31.69 -3.59
CA THR A 314 -15.15 -33.15 -3.73
C THR A 314 -13.76 -33.71 -4.08
N SER A 315 -13.62 -35.03 -4.09
CA SER A 315 -12.42 -35.70 -4.62
C SER A 315 -12.74 -36.51 -5.88
N CYS A 316 -11.69 -36.89 -6.62
CA CYS A 316 -11.79 -37.82 -7.74
C CYS A 316 -12.43 -39.15 -7.34
N SER A 317 -12.01 -39.71 -6.21
CA SER A 317 -12.55 -40.96 -5.67
C SER A 317 -14.02 -40.85 -5.27
N ALA A 318 -14.42 -39.73 -4.66
CA ALA A 318 -15.82 -39.48 -4.29
C ALA A 318 -16.74 -39.36 -5.52
N GLN A 319 -16.21 -38.90 -6.66
CA GLN A 319 -16.92 -38.86 -7.94
C GLN A 319 -16.69 -40.11 -8.82
N GLY A 320 -15.94 -41.10 -8.34
CA GLY A 320 -15.66 -42.33 -9.09
C GLY A 320 -14.78 -42.14 -10.34
N ALA A 321 -14.03 -41.04 -10.44
CA ALA A 321 -13.16 -40.73 -11.57
C ALA A 321 -11.75 -41.30 -11.36
N ALA A 322 -11.29 -42.12 -12.31
CA ALA A 322 -9.95 -42.71 -12.35
C ALA A 322 -9.00 -42.01 -13.33
N CYS A 323 -9.53 -41.10 -14.17
CA CYS A 323 -8.74 -40.32 -15.12
C CYS A 323 -9.47 -39.03 -15.54
N GLY A 324 -8.72 -38.10 -16.13
CA GLY A 324 -9.25 -36.87 -16.73
C GLY A 324 -9.51 -35.75 -15.71
N ASP A 325 -10.06 -34.65 -16.21
CA ASP A 325 -10.34 -33.45 -15.43
C ASP A 325 -11.84 -33.32 -15.15
N ILE A 326 -12.22 -33.15 -13.88
CA ILE A 326 -13.62 -33.00 -13.43
C ILE A 326 -13.81 -31.77 -12.56
N SER A 327 -15.05 -31.28 -12.42
CA SER A 327 -15.34 -30.17 -11.51
C SER A 327 -15.20 -30.60 -10.06
N ASN A 328 -14.52 -29.78 -9.26
CA ASN A 328 -14.38 -29.99 -7.83
C ASN A 328 -15.65 -29.61 -7.03
N GLY A 329 -16.70 -29.12 -7.70
CA GLY A 329 -17.95 -28.67 -7.08
C GLY A 329 -17.89 -27.26 -6.48
N CYS A 330 -16.72 -26.63 -6.45
CA CYS A 330 -16.44 -25.32 -5.86
C CYS A 330 -15.82 -24.34 -6.88
N GLY A 331 -16.15 -24.51 -8.17
CA GLY A 331 -15.65 -23.66 -9.27
C GLY A 331 -14.21 -23.95 -9.74
N GLY A 332 -13.56 -24.97 -9.17
CA GLY A 332 -12.23 -25.45 -9.60
C GLY A 332 -12.30 -26.81 -10.29
N THR A 333 -11.14 -27.27 -10.77
CA THR A 333 -11.00 -28.53 -11.51
C THR A 333 -10.10 -29.50 -10.74
N LEU A 334 -10.50 -30.77 -10.63
CA LEU A 334 -9.70 -31.88 -10.12
C LEU A 334 -9.12 -32.66 -11.29
N SER A 335 -7.83 -32.96 -11.24
CA SER A 335 -7.18 -33.86 -12.20
C SER A 335 -7.02 -35.24 -11.59
N CYS A 336 -7.72 -36.23 -12.16
CA CYS A 336 -7.91 -37.56 -11.57
C CYS A 336 -6.95 -38.61 -12.13
N GLY A 337 -5.82 -38.16 -12.70
CA GLY A 337 -4.81 -39.02 -13.28
C GLY A 337 -5.01 -39.27 -14.77
N SER A 338 -4.13 -40.10 -15.33
CA SER A 338 -4.09 -40.46 -16.74
C SER A 338 -4.06 -41.97 -16.89
N CYS A 339 -4.75 -42.48 -17.90
CA CYS A 339 -4.70 -43.89 -18.23
C CYS A 339 -3.36 -44.26 -18.85
N THR A 340 -2.82 -45.42 -18.48
CA THR A 340 -1.64 -45.97 -19.13
C THR A 340 -2.02 -46.57 -20.47
N ALA A 341 -1.31 -46.22 -21.54
CA ALA A 341 -1.48 -46.84 -22.84
C ALA A 341 -1.43 -48.38 -22.69
N PRO A 342 -2.36 -49.12 -23.32
CA PRO A 342 -3.24 -48.72 -24.42
C PRO A 342 -4.61 -48.15 -24.01
N GLN A 343 -4.90 -47.99 -22.72
CA GLN A 343 -6.17 -47.47 -22.24
C GLN A 343 -6.34 -45.97 -22.56
N THR A 344 -7.57 -45.58 -22.90
CA THR A 344 -7.99 -44.19 -23.08
C THR A 344 -8.99 -43.79 -21.99
N CYS A 345 -8.98 -42.51 -21.65
CA CYS A 345 -9.90 -41.97 -20.65
C CYS A 345 -11.26 -41.69 -21.30
N THR A 346 -12.25 -42.53 -20.99
CA THR A 346 -13.62 -42.38 -21.49
C THR A 346 -14.57 -42.33 -20.30
N ALA A 347 -15.41 -41.30 -20.22
CA ALA A 347 -16.31 -41.07 -19.08
C ALA A 347 -15.60 -41.18 -17.72
N ASN A 348 -14.40 -40.58 -17.63
CA ASN A 348 -13.56 -40.54 -16.43
C ASN A 348 -13.11 -41.91 -15.91
N GLN A 349 -13.22 -42.96 -16.72
CA GLN A 349 -12.65 -44.28 -16.46
C GLN A 349 -11.66 -44.68 -17.54
N CYS A 350 -10.69 -45.51 -17.14
CA CYS A 350 -9.72 -46.07 -18.08
C CYS A 350 -10.32 -47.30 -18.76
N SER A 351 -10.73 -47.11 -20.00
CA SER A 351 -11.28 -48.15 -20.87
C SER A 351 -10.28 -48.48 -21.97
N CYS A 352 -10.23 -49.74 -22.39
CA CYS A 352 -9.54 -50.14 -23.61
C CYS A 352 -10.58 -50.75 -24.55
N THR A 353 -10.56 -50.35 -25.82
CA THR A 353 -11.42 -50.96 -26.85
C THR A 353 -10.55 -51.93 -27.66
N PRO A 354 -10.74 -53.26 -27.52
CA PRO A 354 -9.96 -54.24 -28.25
C PRO A 354 -10.19 -54.10 -29.76
N LYS A 355 -9.15 -54.39 -30.56
CA LYS A 355 -9.32 -54.56 -32.00
C LYS A 355 -10.22 -55.75 -32.29
N GLU A 356 -11.26 -55.55 -33.11
CA GLU A 356 -12.17 -56.62 -33.54
C GLU A 356 -11.66 -57.37 -34.79
N PHE A 357 -10.75 -56.77 -35.55
CA PHE A 357 -10.22 -57.32 -36.79
C PHE A 357 -8.70 -57.25 -36.82
N CYS A 358 -8.07 -58.21 -37.50
CA CYS A 358 -6.63 -58.18 -37.75
C CYS A 358 -6.31 -57.15 -38.83
N ASP A 359 -5.23 -56.39 -38.67
CA ASP A 359 -4.91 -55.29 -39.60
C ASP A 359 -4.50 -55.84 -40.98
N TYR A 360 -3.71 -56.92 -40.99
CA TYR A 360 -3.13 -57.48 -42.22
C TYR A 360 -2.93 -59.01 -42.21
N LYS A 361 -3.23 -59.70 -41.11
CA LYS A 361 -3.10 -61.16 -41.02
C LYS A 361 -4.33 -61.86 -41.55
N GLU A 362 -4.14 -62.83 -42.43
CA GLU A 362 -5.19 -63.70 -42.98
C GLU A 362 -5.47 -64.89 -42.06
N CYS A 363 -4.50 -65.28 -41.22
CA CYS A 363 -4.64 -66.41 -40.32
C CYS A 363 -3.87 -66.30 -38.99
N GLY A 364 -4.28 -67.08 -37.99
CA GLY A 364 -3.63 -67.15 -36.67
C GLY A 364 -4.18 -66.12 -35.68
N THR A 365 -3.33 -65.58 -34.79
CA THR A 365 -3.77 -64.57 -33.80
C THR A 365 -2.94 -63.29 -33.87
N GLU A 366 -3.57 -62.17 -33.50
CA GLU A 366 -2.92 -60.87 -33.34
C GLU A 366 -3.31 -60.28 -31.97
N PRO A 367 -2.39 -59.64 -31.24
CA PRO A 367 -2.76 -58.93 -30.02
C PRO A 367 -3.83 -57.88 -30.32
N ASP A 368 -4.90 -57.86 -29.53
CA ASP A 368 -6.01 -56.93 -29.70
C ASP A 368 -5.70 -55.50 -29.21
N GLY A 369 -4.50 -55.31 -28.67
CA GLY A 369 -4.06 -54.04 -28.09
C GLY A 369 -4.66 -53.75 -26.71
N CYS A 370 -5.36 -54.68 -26.06
CA CYS A 370 -5.96 -54.53 -24.73
C CYS A 370 -5.64 -55.71 -23.78
N GLY A 371 -4.61 -56.50 -24.12
CA GLY A 371 -4.16 -57.65 -23.34
C GLY A 371 -4.76 -59.00 -23.77
N GLY A 372 -5.63 -59.00 -24.78
CA GLY A 372 -6.17 -60.18 -25.43
C GLY A 372 -5.61 -60.39 -26.84
N TYR A 373 -6.28 -61.25 -27.60
CA TYR A 373 -5.92 -61.57 -28.98
C TYR A 373 -7.17 -61.65 -29.85
N VAL A 374 -7.11 -61.04 -31.04
CA VAL A 374 -8.07 -61.25 -32.12
C VAL A 374 -7.68 -62.48 -32.94
N GLN A 375 -8.66 -63.28 -33.33
CA GLN A 375 -8.47 -64.43 -34.21
C GLN A 375 -8.53 -63.97 -35.67
N CYS A 376 -7.41 -64.09 -36.37
CA CYS A 376 -7.34 -63.93 -37.81
C CYS A 376 -7.74 -65.27 -38.43
N GLY A 377 -8.41 -65.27 -39.59
CA GLY A 377 -9.13 -66.42 -40.16
C GLY A 377 -8.36 -67.76 -40.27
N THR A 378 -8.99 -68.76 -40.89
CA THR A 378 -8.34 -70.07 -41.08
C THR A 378 -7.93 -70.26 -42.53
N CYS A 379 -6.77 -70.87 -42.76
CA CYS A 379 -6.35 -71.24 -44.10
C CYS A 379 -7.21 -72.39 -44.63
N TYR A 380 -7.97 -72.11 -45.69
CA TYR A 380 -8.76 -73.12 -46.39
C TYR A 380 -7.87 -73.91 -47.37
N GLY A 381 -8.22 -75.16 -47.69
CA GLY A 381 -7.52 -75.95 -48.70
C GLY A 381 -6.23 -76.66 -48.24
N GLY A 382 -6.03 -76.86 -46.93
CA GLY A 382 -4.85 -77.57 -46.39
C GLY A 382 -3.59 -76.71 -46.27
N GLY A 383 -3.70 -75.40 -46.44
CA GLY A 383 -2.61 -74.45 -46.20
C GLY A 383 -2.23 -74.38 -44.71
N THR A 384 -0.96 -74.10 -44.45
CA THR A 384 -0.47 -73.87 -43.08
C THR A 384 -0.31 -72.38 -42.81
N CYS A 385 -0.75 -71.94 -41.64
CA CYS A 385 -0.59 -70.55 -41.23
C CYS A 385 0.85 -70.30 -40.80
N LYS A 386 1.58 -69.48 -41.54
CA LYS A 386 2.97 -69.14 -41.23
C LYS A 386 3.13 -67.63 -41.22
N ALA A 387 3.54 -67.09 -40.07
CA ALA A 387 3.72 -65.65 -39.85
C ALA A 387 2.50 -64.77 -40.18
N GLY A 388 1.28 -65.30 -40.06
CA GLY A 388 0.04 -64.57 -40.28
C GLY A 388 -0.53 -64.65 -41.71
N PHE A 389 0.15 -65.36 -42.61
CA PHE A 389 -0.27 -65.58 -44.00
C PHE A 389 -0.47 -67.06 -44.29
N CYS A 390 -1.44 -67.37 -45.15
CA CYS A 390 -1.68 -68.73 -45.56
C CYS A 390 -0.65 -69.17 -46.59
N THR A 391 0.15 -70.17 -46.23
CA THR A 391 1.14 -70.76 -47.13
C THR A 391 0.68 -72.15 -47.57
N CYS A 392 0.45 -72.28 -48.88
CA CYS A 392 0.37 -73.57 -49.56
C CYS A 392 1.81 -73.99 -49.94
N GLY A 393 2.07 -75.28 -50.18
CA GLY A 393 3.40 -75.79 -50.54
C GLY A 393 3.96 -75.23 -51.86
N ALA A 394 4.68 -76.03 -52.64
CA ALA A 394 5.42 -75.57 -53.83
C ALA A 394 4.58 -74.99 -55.01
N ASN A 395 3.28 -74.74 -54.83
CA ASN A 395 2.41 -74.08 -55.82
C ASN A 395 1.59 -72.95 -55.16
N PRO A 396 1.39 -71.81 -55.84
CA PRO A 396 0.52 -70.74 -55.34
C PRO A 396 -0.93 -71.20 -55.29
N CYS A 397 -1.62 -70.88 -54.19
CA CYS A 397 -3.07 -71.04 -54.07
C CYS A 397 -3.80 -69.90 -54.81
N PRO A 398 -5.02 -70.14 -55.35
CA PRO A 398 -5.83 -69.08 -55.95
C PRO A 398 -6.32 -68.05 -54.93
#